data_AF-A0A011QYS1-F1
#
_entry.id   AF-A0A011QYS1-F1
#
_cell.length_a   1.000
_cell.length_b   1.000
_cell.length_c   1.000
_cell.angle_alpha   90.00
_cell.angle_beta   90.00
_cell.angle_gamma   90.00
#
_symmetry.space_group_name_H-M   'P 1'
#
loop_
_entity.id
_entity.type
_entity.pdbx_description
1 polymer ?
#
loop_
_entity_poly.entity_id
_entity_poly.type
_entity_poly.pdbx_seq_one_letter_code
_entity_poly.pdbx_strand_id
1 'polypeptide(L)' 'MGLTVSDAFRIMLTRVAREKALPFEPLVPNVDTIEAMKEARRGGLKSFATVEDLVAGLNAED' A
#
# COMPACT_ATOMS: atom_id res chain seq x y z
N MET A 1 21.22 20.42 10.96
CA MET A 1 21.78 19.05 10.84
C MET A 1 22.86 19.11 9.78
N GLY A 2 24.14 19.02 10.14
CA GLY A 2 25.29 19.28 9.24
C GLY A 2 25.59 18.19 8.21
N LEU A 3 24.55 17.61 7.60
CA LEU A 3 24.68 16.60 6.56
C LEU A 3 24.57 17.24 5.18
N THR A 4 25.41 16.81 4.25
CA THR A 4 25.22 17.15 2.84
C THR A 4 24.07 16.35 2.25
N VAL A 5 23.49 16.80 1.14
CA VAL A 5 22.47 16.06 0.39
C VAL A 5 22.99 14.65 0.05
N SER A 6 24.23 14.56 -0.41
CA SER A 6 24.87 13.28 -0.74
C SER A 6 24.96 12.34 0.46
N ASP A 7 25.20 12.86 1.67
CA ASP A 7 25.27 12.04 2.88
C ASP A 7 23.90 11.54 3.31
N ALA A 8 22.87 12.39 3.20
CA ALA A 8 21.49 11.99 3.45
C ALA A 8 21.04 10.86 2.50
N PHE A 9 21.37 10.95 1.20
CA PHE A 9 21.06 9.92 0.21
C PHE A 9 21.80 8.60 0.48
N ARG A 10 23.09 8.65 0.84
CA ARG A 10 23.86 7.44 1.17
C ARG A 10 23.27 6.71 2.37
N ILE A 11 22.87 7.45 3.41
CA ILE A 11 22.22 6.89 4.60
C ILE A 11 20.87 6.26 4.22
N MET A 12 20.06 6.97 3.42
CA MET A 12 18.78 6.49 2.93
C MET A 12 18.91 5.16 2.17
N LEU A 13 19.79 5.11 1.17
CA LEU A 13 19.98 3.91 0.34
C LEU A 13 20.53 2.73 1.14
N THR A 14 21.44 2.98 2.08
CA THR A 14 21.95 1.94 2.98
C THR A 14 20.83 1.33 3.81
N ARG A 15 19.92 2.17 4.32
CA ARG A 15 18.76 1.72 5.09
C ARG A 15 17.80 0.89 4.24
N VAL A 16 17.48 1.34 3.02
CA VAL A 16 16.63 0.60 2.07
C VAL A 16 17.22 -0.78 1.75
N ALA A 17 18.53 -0.85 1.47
CA ALA A 17 19.19 -2.10 1.13
C ALA A 17 19.13 -3.13 2.25
N ARG A 18 19.24 -2.68 3.51
CA ARG A 18 19.21 -3.50 4.72
C ARG A 18 17.79 -3.91 5.12
N GLU A 19 16.86 -2.96 5.15
CA GLU A 19 15.50 -3.16 5.68
C GLU A 19 14.52 -3.67 4.60
N LYS A 20 14.90 -3.64 3.32
CA LYS A 20 14.05 -3.98 2.16
C LYS A 20 12.73 -3.20 2.12
N ALA A 21 12.73 -2.05 2.78
CA ALA A 21 11.60 -1.15 2.91
C ALA A 21 12.08 0.28 2.70
N LEU A 22 11.17 1.12 2.24
CA LEU A 22 11.45 2.55 2.12
C LEU A 22 11.45 3.19 3.52
N PRO A 23 12.32 4.18 3.79
CA PRO A 23 12.49 4.77 5.12
C PRO A 23 11.43 5.83 5.44
N PHE A 24 10.26 5.70 4.84
CA PHE A 24 9.07 6.51 5.07
C PHE A 24 7.92 5.57 5.37
N GLU A 25 6.97 6.04 6.17
CA GLU A 25 5.76 5.26 6.45
C GLU A 25 5.05 4.87 5.16
N PRO A 26 4.38 3.69 5.13
CA PRO A 26 3.86 3.12 3.89
C PRO A 26 2.86 4.09 3.27
N LEU A 27 3.31 4.73 2.19
CA LEU A 27 2.55 5.42 1.14
C LEU A 27 1.21 6.01 1.61
N VAL A 28 1.16 7.33 1.74
CA VAL A 28 -0.11 8.07 1.75
C VAL A 28 -0.93 7.58 0.55
N PRO A 29 -2.12 6.99 0.78
CA PRO A 29 -2.91 6.40 -0.30
C PRO A 29 -3.15 7.41 -1.41
N ASN A 30 -3.07 6.95 -2.67
CA ASN A 30 -3.41 7.79 -3.81
C ASN A 30 -4.92 8.07 -3.86
N VAL A 31 -5.35 8.98 -4.74
CA VAL A 31 -6.77 9.40 -4.84
C VAL A 31 -7.70 8.20 -5.04
N ASP A 32 -7.35 7.30 -5.96
CA ASP A 32 -8.17 6.13 -6.28
C ASP A 32 -8.32 5.18 -5.08
N THR A 33 -7.22 4.96 -4.35
CA THR A 33 -7.22 4.13 -3.13
C THR A 33 -8.09 4.77 -2.04
N ILE A 34 -8.03 6.09 -1.89
CA ILE A 34 -8.87 6.82 -0.93
C ILE A 34 -10.36 6.65 -1.27
N GLU A 35 -10.73 6.78 -2.54
CA GLU A 35 -12.13 6.62 -2.96
C GLU A 35 -12.62 5.17 -2.75
N ALA A 36 -11.81 4.17 -3.11
CA ALA A 36 -12.10 2.77 -2.83
C ALA A 36 -12.28 2.51 -1.32
N MET A 37 -11.44 3.10 -0.46
CA MET A 37 -11.58 3.00 0.99
C MET A 37 -12.85 3.67 1.51
N LYS A 38 -13.26 4.82 0.92
CA LYS A 38 -14.51 5.49 1.29
C LYS A 38 -15.73 4.66 0.87
N GLU A 39 -15.70 4.05 -0.31
CA GLU A 39 -16.74 3.13 -0.78
C GLU A 39 -16.87 1.91 0.12
N ALA A 40 -15.74 1.30 0.50
CA ALA A 40 -15.67 0.22 1.46
C ALA A 40 -16.38 0.58 2.78
N ARG A 41 -16.09 1.78 3.32
CA ARG A 41 -16.71 2.27 4.57
C ARG A 41 -18.21 2.54 4.44
N ARG A 42 -18.71 2.86 3.24
CA ARG A 42 -20.14 3.04 2.96
C ARG A 42 -20.89 1.72 2.78
N GLY A 43 -20.18 0.58 2.75
CA GLY A 43 -20.78 -0.73 2.55
C GLY A 43 -21.10 -1.04 1.08
N GLY A 44 -20.44 -0.37 0.12
CA GLY A 44 -20.64 -0.60 -1.31
C GLY A 44 -19.99 -1.87 -1.87
N LEU A 45 -19.22 -2.59 -1.05
CA LEU A 45 -18.47 -3.77 -1.50
C LEU A 45 -19.32 -5.04 -1.47
N LYS A 46 -18.99 -5.96 -2.38
CA LYS A 46 -19.55 -7.31 -2.39
C LYS A 46 -19.09 -8.08 -1.14
N SER A 47 -20.05 -8.65 -0.43
CA SER A 47 -19.79 -9.57 0.68
C SER A 47 -19.90 -11.01 0.19
N PHE A 48 -19.13 -11.90 0.82
CA PHE A 48 -19.12 -13.33 0.53
C PHE A 48 -19.27 -14.10 1.84
N ALA A 49 -19.96 -15.24 1.80
CA ALA A 49 -20.20 -16.07 2.98
C ALA A 49 -19.03 -17.00 3.29
N THR A 50 -18.25 -17.39 2.28
CA THR A 50 -17.12 -18.33 2.39
C THR A 50 -15.89 -17.81 1.65
N VAL A 51 -14.72 -18.37 1.99
CA VAL A 51 -13.45 -18.02 1.34
C VAL A 51 -13.45 -18.54 -0.10
N GLU A 52 -14.05 -19.71 -0.33
CA GLU A 52 -14.21 -20.32 -1.65
C GLU A 52 -15.01 -19.41 -2.58
N ASP A 53 -16.13 -18.84 -2.10
CA ASP A 53 -16.94 -17.90 -2.89
C ASP A 53 -16.20 -16.60 -3.20
N LEU A 54 -15.39 -16.09 -2.26
CA LEU A 54 -14.54 -14.92 -2.47
C LEU A 54 -13.51 -15.18 -3.58
N VAL A 55 -12.78 -16.30 -3.50
CA VAL A 55 -11.74 -16.64 -4.48
C VAL A 55 -12.35 -16.92 -5.85
N ALA A 56 -13.51 -17.57 -5.91
CA ALA A 56 -14.24 -17.76 -7.16
C ALA A 56 -14.68 -16.42 -7.77
N GLY A 57 -15.16 -15.49 -6.93
CA GLY A 57 -15.56 -14.15 -7.35
C GLY A 57 -14.40 -13.27 -7.83
N LEU A 58 -13.21 -13.40 -7.24
CA LEU A 58 -12.01 -12.64 -7.63
C LEU A 58 -11.37 -13.14 -8.93
N ASN A 59 -11.54 -14.42 -9.26
CA ASN A 59 -10.98 -15.05 -10.47
C ASN A 59 -11.97 -15.12 -11.63
N ALA A 60 -13.22 -14.71 -11.43
CA ALA A 60 -14.15 -14.54 -12.54
C ALA A 60 -13.61 -13.42 -13.44
N GLU A 61 -13.59 -13.63 -14.76
CA GLU A 61 -13.32 -12.55 -15.70
C GLU A 61 -14.49 -11.55 -15.61
N ASP A 62 -14.17 -10.27 -15.35
CA ASP A 62 -15.13 -9.16 -15.34
C ASP A 62 -15.78 -8.94 -16.73
#